data_AF-A0A9Q1CPS5-F1
#
_entry.id   AF-A0A9Q1CPS5-F1
#
_cell.length_a   1.000
_cell.length_b   1.000
_cell.length_c   1.000
_cell.angle_alpha   90.00
_cell.angle_beta   90.00
_cell.angle_gamma   90.00
#
_symmetry.space_group_name_H-M   'P 1'
#
loop_
_entity.id
_entity.type
_entity.pdbx_description
1 polymer ?
#
loop_
_entity_poly.entity_id
_entity_poly.type
_entity_poly.pdbx_seq_one_letter_code
_entity_poly.pdbx_strand_id
1 'polypeptide(L)'
;MSEHPLTSNAHLLVELFLVFTFIQYTVCRQNWTVSIYDSVNLTCKSDSRGVRNWKHGNVVLFHNKLKIDFNLDHVDLLDDYSLLIRQIELEHEGLYHCWLNESIVAEFMFDVEVPPTLFMTTNAVDNLTAVNIEANTTVTFFCHAVGARPPVDLSWTIDGENRHLDVINFTVKEDGEYGVLPDLHISVNGERIANNITLLAEQLVRFVCNASASRPKSYILWYVNNMPMETFEGTNKSDCYFERDEGLYDTVSAVWYQPKEYTGSITCASHVELIGEIVEVHVKYFTYVKDISAEHQYDIWKIVCVMFVLSLIVAPLSLFIAKKLCDVTVNREKIHWDNFVKRVQDIPHHNNLVKLEGICINQDPIPVFLESRNGRPFSNISHEWPANHLELK
;
A
#
# COMPACT_ATOMS: atom_id res chain seq x y z
N MET A 1 -9.71 43.41 -39.53
CA MET A 1 -10.18 42.02 -39.37
C MET A 1 -9.54 41.50 -38.09
N SER A 2 -10.28 41.55 -36.99
CA SER A 2 -9.84 41.08 -35.68
C SER A 2 -10.43 39.70 -35.46
N GLU A 3 -9.57 38.70 -35.34
CA GLU A 3 -9.96 37.34 -35.00
C GLU A 3 -9.92 37.18 -33.47
N HIS A 4 -11.07 36.86 -32.89
CA HIS A 4 -11.22 36.48 -31.48
C HIS A 4 -10.94 34.98 -31.29
N PRO A 5 -10.17 34.56 -30.27
CA PRO A 5 -10.08 33.15 -29.90
C PRO A 5 -11.15 32.80 -28.84
N LEU A 6 -12.18 32.07 -29.26
CA LEU A 6 -13.20 31.45 -28.41
C LEU A 6 -13.06 29.92 -28.47
N THR A 7 -11.99 29.34 -27.91
CA THR A 7 -11.87 27.88 -27.68
C THR A 7 -10.80 27.60 -26.60
N SER A 8 -11.10 27.87 -25.33
CA SER A 8 -10.19 27.50 -24.21
C SER A 8 -10.90 26.89 -22.99
N ASN A 9 -12.23 26.97 -22.90
CA ASN A 9 -12.93 26.63 -21.66
C ASN A 9 -13.47 25.19 -21.60
N ALA A 10 -13.36 24.38 -22.67
CA ALA A 10 -13.86 23.01 -22.68
C ALA A 10 -12.88 22.00 -22.04
N HIS A 11 -11.57 22.26 -22.10
CA HIS A 11 -10.56 21.37 -21.49
C HIS A 11 -10.52 21.48 -19.95
N LEU A 12 -10.78 22.66 -19.39
CA LEU A 12 -10.76 22.84 -17.93
C LEU A 12 -11.91 22.13 -17.21
N LEU A 13 -13.08 21.99 -17.85
CA LEU A 13 -14.25 21.34 -17.24
C LEU A 13 -14.12 19.81 -17.15
N VAL A 14 -13.35 19.19 -18.06
CA VAL A 14 -13.11 17.73 -18.04
C VAL A 14 -12.08 17.36 -16.97
N GLU A 15 -11.05 18.19 -16.76
CA GLU A 15 -10.08 18.02 -15.66
C GLU A 15 -10.75 18.21 -14.28
N LEU A 16 -11.64 19.21 -14.14
CA LEU A 16 -12.36 19.45 -12.87
C LEU A 16 -13.36 18.34 -12.50
N PHE A 17 -13.96 17.64 -13.48
CA PHE A 17 -14.87 16.52 -13.20
C PHE A 17 -14.14 15.25 -12.74
N LEU A 18 -12.87 15.06 -13.13
CA LEU A 18 -12.06 13.93 -12.66
C LEU A 18 -11.50 14.16 -11.24
N VAL A 19 -11.27 15.42 -10.83
CA VAL A 19 -10.79 15.72 -9.47
C VAL A 19 -11.90 15.55 -8.41
N PHE A 20 -13.18 15.70 -8.76
CA PHE A 20 -14.30 15.60 -7.80
C PHE A 20 -14.79 14.17 -7.50
N THR A 21 -14.30 13.13 -8.20
CA THR A 21 -14.79 11.74 -8.01
C THR A 21 -13.92 10.86 -7.11
N PHE A 22 -12.85 11.39 -6.51
CA PHE A 22 -12.00 10.65 -5.57
C PHE A 22 -11.77 11.41 -4.27
N ILE A 23 -12.84 11.83 -3.59
CA ILE A 23 -12.76 12.00 -2.13
C ILE A 23 -12.84 10.59 -1.54
N GLN A 24 -11.74 9.83 -1.67
CA GLN A 24 -11.60 8.62 -0.88
C GLN A 24 -11.44 9.05 0.57
N TYR A 25 -12.42 8.70 1.40
CA TYR A 25 -12.31 8.86 2.83
C TYR A 25 -11.18 7.95 3.31
N THR A 26 -10.01 8.52 3.57
CA THR A 26 -8.89 7.80 4.16
C THR A 26 -9.29 7.39 5.57
N VAL A 27 -9.46 6.09 5.79
CA VAL A 27 -9.66 5.52 7.13
C VAL A 27 -8.35 5.68 7.89
N CYS A 28 -8.37 6.35 9.04
CA CYS A 28 -7.18 6.47 9.89
C CYS A 28 -6.88 5.14 10.55
N ARG A 29 -5.74 4.53 10.20
CA ARG A 29 -5.17 3.39 10.93
C ARG A 29 -4.70 3.83 12.30
N GLN A 30 -5.13 3.14 13.35
CA GLN A 30 -4.65 3.33 14.71
C GLN A 30 -3.73 2.18 15.10
N ASN A 31 -2.56 2.48 15.66
CA ASN A 31 -1.65 1.47 16.19
C ASN A 31 -1.82 1.39 17.71
N TRP A 32 -1.99 0.18 18.22
CA TRP A 32 -2.20 -0.11 19.63
C TRP A 32 -1.17 -1.14 20.08
N THR A 33 -0.59 -0.89 21.25
CA THR A 33 0.37 -1.78 21.89
C THR A 33 -0.17 -2.12 23.26
N VAL A 34 -0.38 -3.41 23.55
CA VAL A 34 -1.03 -3.85 24.80
C VAL A 34 -0.32 -5.07 25.36
N SER A 35 -0.16 -5.13 26.68
CA SER A 35 0.45 -6.27 27.36
C SER A 35 -0.45 -7.51 27.33
N ILE A 36 0.16 -8.68 27.32
CA ILE A 36 -0.53 -9.97 27.49
C ILE A 36 -1.35 -9.98 28.78
N TYR A 37 -2.50 -10.66 28.77
CA TYR A 37 -3.51 -10.73 29.83
C TYR A 37 -4.32 -9.47 30.14
N ASP A 38 -3.97 -8.31 29.55
CA ASP A 38 -4.81 -7.11 29.65
C ASP A 38 -6.09 -7.25 28.81
N SER A 39 -6.88 -6.17 28.76
CA SER A 39 -8.07 -6.08 27.92
C SER A 39 -8.06 -4.79 27.11
N VAL A 40 -8.50 -4.86 25.86
CA VAL A 40 -8.64 -3.69 24.98
C VAL A 40 -10.06 -3.58 24.42
N ASN A 41 -10.52 -2.35 24.23
CA ASN A 41 -11.79 -2.05 23.58
C ASN A 41 -11.55 -1.26 22.28
N LEU A 42 -11.75 -1.93 21.14
CA LEU A 42 -11.61 -1.33 19.81
C LEU A 42 -12.95 -0.69 19.41
N THR A 43 -13.02 0.64 19.50
CA THR A 43 -14.29 1.35 19.30
C THR A 43 -14.66 1.47 17.83
N CYS A 44 -15.82 0.94 17.44
CA CYS A 44 -16.38 1.15 16.09
C CYS A 44 -17.59 2.09 16.14
N LYS A 45 -17.31 3.39 16.27
CA LYS A 45 -18.36 4.41 16.32
C LYS A 45 -18.90 4.68 14.92
N SER A 46 -20.19 4.41 14.74
CA SER A 46 -20.93 4.84 13.55
C SER A 46 -22.38 5.09 13.92
N ASP A 47 -22.93 6.23 13.51
CA ASP A 47 -24.32 6.62 13.80
C ASP A 47 -25.33 6.01 12.82
N SER A 48 -24.85 5.36 11.77
CA SER A 48 -25.67 4.82 10.71
C SER A 48 -26.17 3.40 10.99
N ARG A 49 -27.40 3.14 10.55
CA ARG A 49 -27.98 1.80 10.47
C ARG A 49 -27.38 1.10 9.25
N GLY A 50 -26.83 -0.10 9.45
CA GLY A 50 -26.23 -0.88 8.38
C GLY A 50 -25.69 -2.20 8.88
N VAL A 51 -25.29 -3.05 7.94
CA VAL A 51 -24.65 -4.34 8.24
C VAL A 51 -23.22 -4.05 8.70
N ARG A 52 -22.86 -4.54 9.90
CA ARG A 52 -21.52 -4.32 10.49
C ARG A 52 -20.76 -5.62 10.56
N ASN A 53 -19.46 -5.61 10.23
CA ASN A 53 -18.61 -6.78 10.37
C ASN A 53 -17.31 -6.41 11.08
N TRP A 54 -16.84 -7.29 11.94
CA TRP A 54 -15.47 -7.26 12.44
C TRP A 54 -14.66 -8.34 11.77
N LYS A 55 -13.47 -7.97 11.28
CA LYS A 55 -12.48 -8.89 10.72
C LYS A 55 -11.15 -8.78 11.46
N HIS A 56 -10.45 -9.90 11.58
CA HIS A 56 -9.05 -9.98 11.99
C HIS A 56 -8.25 -10.62 10.86
N GLY A 57 -7.32 -9.85 10.29
CA GLY A 57 -6.73 -10.13 8.98
C GLY A 57 -7.82 -10.30 7.91
N ASN A 58 -7.91 -11.52 7.37
CA ASN A 58 -8.90 -11.90 6.35
C ASN A 58 -10.11 -12.68 6.92
N VAL A 59 -10.11 -12.98 8.22
CA VAL A 59 -11.14 -13.80 8.86
C VAL A 59 -12.24 -12.94 9.45
N VAL A 60 -13.50 -13.33 9.23
CA VAL A 60 -14.67 -12.62 9.79
C VAL A 60 -14.95 -13.15 11.19
N LEU A 61 -14.76 -12.30 12.20
CA LEU A 61 -15.03 -12.63 13.59
C LEU A 61 -16.52 -12.51 13.91
N PHE A 62 -17.12 -11.39 13.50
CA PHE A 62 -18.53 -11.09 13.73
C PHE A 62 -19.21 -10.58 12.47
N HIS A 63 -20.42 -11.08 12.21
CA HIS A 63 -21.35 -10.54 11.23
C HIS A 63 -22.59 -10.01 11.97
N ASN A 64 -22.77 -8.69 11.96
CA ASN A 64 -23.63 -7.96 12.88
C ASN A 64 -23.30 -8.33 14.33
N LYS A 65 -24.27 -8.89 15.08
CA LYS A 65 -24.07 -9.39 16.45
C LYS A 65 -23.78 -10.89 16.54
N LEU A 66 -23.67 -11.60 15.41
CA LEU A 66 -23.41 -13.03 15.39
C LEU A 66 -21.90 -13.29 15.33
N LYS A 67 -21.37 -14.03 16.31
CA LYS A 67 -19.99 -14.55 16.29
C LYS A 67 -19.92 -15.66 15.23
N ILE A 68 -19.01 -15.52 14.26
CA ILE A 68 -18.83 -16.45 13.15
C ILE A 68 -17.61 -17.33 13.40
N ASP A 69 -16.49 -16.73 13.81
CA ASP A 69 -15.28 -17.47 14.17
C ASP A 69 -15.21 -17.66 15.68
N PHE A 70 -14.94 -18.89 16.10
CA PHE A 70 -14.79 -19.32 17.48
C PHE A 70 -13.35 -19.68 17.82
N ASN A 71 -12.42 -19.56 16.87
CA ASN A 71 -11.01 -19.86 17.09
C ASN A 71 -10.30 -18.78 17.91
N LEU A 72 -10.80 -17.55 17.92
CA LEU A 72 -10.34 -16.50 18.84
C LEU A 72 -11.19 -16.50 20.10
N ASP A 73 -10.59 -16.99 21.17
CA ASP A 73 -11.16 -16.96 22.52
C ASP A 73 -11.14 -15.54 23.09
N HIS A 74 -11.93 -15.30 24.13
CA HIS A 74 -11.95 -14.02 24.86
C HIS A 74 -12.29 -12.74 24.06
N VAL A 75 -12.73 -12.87 22.82
CA VAL A 75 -13.26 -11.77 22.00
C VAL A 75 -14.79 -11.71 22.10
N ASP A 76 -15.28 -10.57 22.59
CA ASP A 76 -16.70 -10.22 22.73
C ASP A 76 -17.06 -8.99 21.87
N LEU A 77 -18.31 -8.93 21.42
CA LEU A 77 -18.87 -7.73 20.80
C LEU A 77 -19.79 -7.01 21.78
N LEU A 78 -19.52 -5.71 22.02
CA LEU A 78 -20.33 -4.86 22.88
C LEU A 78 -21.59 -4.35 22.16
N ASP A 79 -22.54 -3.81 22.93
CA ASP A 79 -23.82 -3.32 22.39
C ASP A 79 -23.69 -2.15 21.41
N ASP A 80 -22.63 -1.35 21.56
CA ASP A 80 -22.28 -0.24 20.67
C ASP A 80 -21.48 -0.70 19.43
N TYR A 81 -21.33 -2.01 19.22
CA TYR A 81 -20.50 -2.66 18.20
C TYR A 81 -18.99 -2.47 18.37
N SER A 82 -18.52 -2.00 19.52
CA SER A 82 -17.10 -2.03 19.82
C SER A 82 -16.64 -3.47 20.13
N LEU A 83 -15.41 -3.81 19.73
CA LEU A 83 -14.84 -5.13 19.94
C LEU A 83 -14.03 -5.13 21.24
N LEU A 84 -14.45 -5.95 22.21
CA LEU A 84 -13.75 -6.14 23.48
C LEU A 84 -12.93 -7.42 23.41
N ILE A 85 -11.61 -7.30 23.52
CA ILE A 85 -10.70 -8.44 23.64
C ILE A 85 -10.24 -8.48 25.10
N ARG A 86 -10.53 -9.57 25.80
CA ARG A 86 -10.09 -9.79 27.18
C ARG A 86 -8.91 -10.77 27.19
N GLN A 87 -8.13 -10.76 28.26
CA GLN A 87 -7.06 -11.74 28.47
C GLN A 87 -6.21 -11.88 27.20
N ILE A 88 -5.65 -10.76 26.74
CA ILE A 88 -4.92 -10.70 25.46
C ILE A 88 -3.86 -11.80 25.41
N GLU A 89 -3.73 -12.41 24.23
CA GLU A 89 -2.78 -13.47 23.92
C GLU A 89 -2.06 -13.14 22.61
N LEU A 90 -0.97 -13.85 22.31
CA LEU A 90 -0.19 -13.62 21.09
C LEU A 90 -0.98 -13.82 19.79
N GLU A 91 -1.99 -14.69 19.78
CA GLU A 91 -2.85 -14.91 18.60
C GLU A 91 -3.78 -13.73 18.29
N HIS A 92 -4.01 -12.85 19.27
CA HIS A 92 -4.81 -11.65 19.08
C HIS A 92 -4.07 -10.55 18.31
N GLU A 93 -2.76 -10.70 18.10
CA GLU A 93 -1.96 -9.74 17.34
C GLU A 93 -2.42 -9.64 15.87
N GLY A 94 -2.40 -8.44 15.32
CA GLY A 94 -2.60 -8.22 13.89
C GLY A 94 -3.60 -7.11 13.58
N LEU A 95 -4.11 -7.15 12.35
CA LEU A 95 -4.92 -6.07 11.78
C LEU A 95 -6.41 -6.34 11.97
N TYR A 96 -7.11 -5.44 12.64
CA TYR A 96 -8.56 -5.49 12.83
C TYR A 96 -9.26 -4.44 11.98
N HIS A 97 -10.34 -4.86 11.31
CA HIS A 97 -11.18 -3.98 10.51
C HIS A 97 -12.62 -3.99 11.01
N CYS A 98 -13.18 -2.81 11.27
CA CYS A 98 -14.61 -2.64 11.37
C CYS A 98 -15.18 -2.20 10.02
N TRP A 99 -16.09 -2.98 9.48
CA TRP A 99 -16.79 -2.72 8.22
C TRP A 99 -18.23 -2.30 8.47
N LEU A 100 -18.73 -1.37 7.67
CA LEU A 100 -20.13 -0.99 7.59
C LEU A 100 -20.55 -0.96 6.12
N ASN A 101 -21.57 -1.74 5.73
CA ASN A 101 -22.09 -1.78 4.36
C ASN A 101 -20.97 -1.84 3.30
N GLU A 102 -20.02 -2.78 3.47
CA GLU A 102 -18.87 -2.99 2.56
C GLU A 102 -17.84 -1.85 2.52
N SER A 103 -17.88 -0.89 3.44
CA SER A 103 -16.83 0.11 3.62
C SER A 103 -16.12 -0.08 4.96
N ILE A 104 -14.80 0.06 4.98
CA ILE A 104 -14.03 0.09 6.25
C ILE A 104 -14.32 1.43 6.92
N VAL A 105 -14.72 1.40 8.20
CA VAL A 105 -14.97 2.61 9.00
C VAL A 105 -13.93 2.82 10.10
N ALA A 106 -13.24 1.76 10.50
CA ALA A 106 -12.12 1.82 11.44
C ALA A 106 -11.13 0.69 11.18
N GLU A 107 -9.85 0.98 11.39
CA GLU A 107 -8.74 0.06 11.18
C GLU A 107 -7.75 0.16 12.35
N PHE A 108 -7.42 -0.97 12.96
CA PHE A 108 -6.56 -1.06 14.14
C PHE A 108 -5.44 -2.06 13.89
N MET A 109 -4.18 -1.63 13.99
CA MET A 109 -3.04 -2.53 14.08
C MET A 109 -2.77 -2.80 15.56
N PHE A 110 -2.82 -4.06 15.95
CA PHE A 110 -2.72 -4.50 17.33
C PHE A 110 -1.42 -5.28 17.54
N ASP A 111 -0.51 -4.75 18.36
CA ASP A 111 0.76 -5.40 18.73
C ASP A 111 0.71 -5.82 20.21
N VAL A 112 1.17 -7.04 20.49
CA VAL A 112 1.07 -7.65 21.82
C VAL A 112 2.44 -7.67 22.49
N GLU A 113 2.52 -7.02 23.64
CA GLU A 113 3.72 -7.00 24.48
C GLU A 113 3.72 -8.16 25.47
N VAL A 114 4.87 -8.79 25.64
CA VAL A 114 5.10 -9.83 26.64
C VAL A 114 6.17 -9.33 27.61
N PRO A 115 5.84 -9.15 28.90
CA PRO A 115 6.83 -8.76 29.89
C PRO A 115 7.83 -9.89 30.11
N PRO A 116 9.12 -9.59 30.35
CA PRO A 116 10.13 -10.60 30.64
C PRO A 116 9.85 -11.32 31.95
N THR A 117 10.20 -12.61 32.00
CA THR A 117 10.51 -13.26 33.28
C THR A 117 11.96 -12.96 33.61
N LEU A 118 12.18 -12.32 34.77
CA LEU A 118 13.51 -11.99 35.26
C LEU A 118 13.99 -13.07 36.23
N PHE A 119 15.22 -13.53 36.05
CA PHE A 119 15.91 -14.33 37.04
C PHE A 119 17.39 -14.00 37.08
N MET A 120 18.01 -14.26 38.23
CA MET A 120 19.40 -13.96 38.46
C MET A 120 20.18 -15.23 38.74
N THR A 121 21.35 -15.34 38.14
CA THR A 121 22.28 -16.45 38.34
C THR A 121 23.64 -15.91 38.72
N THR A 122 24.45 -16.75 39.36
CA THR A 122 25.89 -16.51 39.54
C THR A 122 26.65 -17.69 38.96
N ASN A 123 27.98 -17.57 38.88
CA ASN A 123 28.85 -18.65 38.42
C ASN A 123 28.67 -20.00 39.15
N ALA A 124 28.01 -20.04 40.33
CA ALA A 124 27.87 -21.23 41.15
C ALA A 124 26.42 -21.71 41.38
N VAL A 125 25.42 -20.85 41.19
CA VAL A 125 24.03 -21.12 41.62
C VAL A 125 23.03 -20.41 40.72
N ASP A 126 22.00 -21.14 40.30
CA ASP A 126 20.86 -20.64 39.54
C ASP A 126 19.72 -20.13 40.43
N ASN A 127 18.92 -19.18 39.92
CA ASN A 127 17.69 -18.66 40.54
C ASN A 127 17.87 -18.13 41.97
N LEU A 128 18.78 -17.17 42.12
CA LEU A 128 19.16 -16.62 43.41
C LEU A 128 18.14 -15.61 43.93
N THR A 129 17.64 -15.85 45.14
CA THR A 129 16.99 -14.83 45.98
C THR A 129 17.95 -14.23 47.01
N ALA A 130 19.00 -14.97 47.39
CA ALA A 130 20.08 -14.54 48.27
C ALA A 130 21.33 -15.40 48.04
N VAL A 131 22.52 -14.82 48.11
CA VAL A 131 23.79 -15.55 47.99
C VAL A 131 24.76 -15.09 49.08
N ASN A 132 25.45 -16.04 49.72
CA ASN A 132 26.49 -15.73 50.71
C ASN A 132 27.82 -15.57 49.98
N ILE A 133 28.40 -14.38 50.04
CA ILE A 133 29.67 -14.06 49.39
C ILE A 133 30.73 -13.89 50.46
N GLU A 134 31.84 -14.61 50.33
CA GLU A 134 32.97 -14.45 51.24
C GLU A 134 33.64 -13.10 50.98
N ALA A 135 34.04 -12.40 52.05
CA ALA A 135 34.64 -11.08 51.93
C ALA A 135 35.87 -11.11 51.00
N ASN A 136 36.02 -10.09 50.16
CA ASN A 136 37.07 -9.97 49.14
C ASN A 136 37.01 -11.02 48.01
N THR A 137 35.87 -11.71 47.84
CA THR A 137 35.64 -12.54 46.65
C THR A 137 34.87 -11.77 45.58
N THR A 138 35.21 -12.07 44.32
CA THR A 138 34.53 -11.57 43.13
C THR A 138 33.40 -12.52 42.80
N VAL A 139 32.19 -11.99 42.63
CA VAL A 139 31.04 -12.75 42.14
C VAL A 139 30.44 -12.03 40.95
N THR A 140 30.26 -12.76 39.86
CA THR A 140 29.53 -12.28 38.69
C THR A 140 28.07 -12.64 38.85
N PHE A 141 27.20 -11.64 38.70
CA PHE A 141 25.77 -11.83 38.60
C PHE A 141 25.35 -11.68 37.15
N PHE A 142 24.50 -12.57 36.68
CA PHE A 142 23.84 -12.46 35.39
C PHE A 142 22.34 -12.26 35.64
N CYS A 143 21.79 -11.20 35.06
CA CYS A 143 20.36 -10.98 34.99
C CYS A 143 19.88 -11.45 33.62
N HIS A 144 18.93 -12.39 33.63
CA HIS A 144 18.34 -12.93 32.42
C HIS A 144 16.91 -12.43 32.31
N ALA A 145 16.58 -11.81 31.18
CA ALA A 145 15.22 -11.50 30.78
C ALA A 145 14.80 -12.49 29.69
N VAL A 146 13.89 -13.40 30.02
CA VAL A 146 13.43 -14.41 29.07
C VAL A 146 11.97 -14.17 28.71
N GLY A 147 11.64 -14.34 27.43
CA GLY A 147 10.28 -14.24 26.91
C GLY A 147 9.78 -12.82 26.66
N ALA A 148 10.66 -11.80 26.72
CA ALA A 148 10.29 -10.42 26.43
C ALA A 148 9.88 -10.21 24.96
N ARG A 149 8.85 -9.40 24.75
CA ARG A 149 8.49 -8.85 23.45
C ARG A 149 7.91 -7.43 23.63
N PRO A 150 8.50 -6.38 23.01
CA PRO A 150 9.78 -6.37 22.29
C PRO A 150 10.98 -6.66 23.22
N PRO A 151 12.21 -6.74 22.70
CA PRO A 151 13.42 -6.82 23.52
C PRO A 151 13.45 -5.71 24.59
N VAL A 152 13.92 -6.04 25.79
CA VAL A 152 13.94 -5.13 26.95
C VAL A 152 15.36 -4.73 27.31
N ASP A 153 15.52 -3.46 27.68
CA ASP A 153 16.76 -2.96 28.26
C ASP A 153 16.81 -3.33 29.75
N LEU A 154 17.89 -3.99 30.15
CA LEU A 154 18.14 -4.34 31.54
C LEU A 154 18.94 -3.24 32.24
N SER A 155 18.55 -2.90 33.46
CA SER A 155 19.28 -1.97 34.32
C SER A 155 19.51 -2.57 35.70
N TRP A 156 20.62 -2.18 36.33
CA TRP A 156 21.00 -2.66 37.65
C TRP A 156 20.83 -1.56 38.70
N THR A 157 20.32 -1.97 39.86
CA THR A 157 20.25 -1.11 41.05
C THR A 157 21.00 -1.78 42.18
N ILE A 158 21.89 -1.04 42.84
CA ILE A 158 22.68 -1.52 43.97
C ILE A 158 22.38 -0.61 45.15
N ASP A 159 21.94 -1.20 46.26
CA ASP A 159 21.54 -0.48 47.47
C ASP A 159 20.48 0.62 47.22
N GLY A 160 19.61 0.41 46.23
CA GLY A 160 18.56 1.36 45.84
C GLY A 160 19.04 2.52 44.97
N GLU A 161 20.32 2.58 44.60
CA GLU A 161 20.84 3.53 43.61
C GLU A 161 20.89 2.92 42.22
N ASN A 162 20.31 3.61 41.23
CA ASN A 162 20.44 3.26 39.82
C ASN A 162 21.90 3.42 39.39
N ARG A 163 22.52 2.33 38.95
CA ARG A 163 23.87 2.36 38.38
C ARG A 163 23.74 2.00 36.90
N HIS A 164 23.83 3.00 36.04
CA HIS A 164 23.96 2.80 34.60
C HIS A 164 25.40 2.36 34.34
N LEU A 165 25.64 1.05 34.36
CA LEU A 165 26.96 0.48 34.14
C LEU A 165 26.80 -0.68 33.14
N ASP A 166 27.41 -0.53 31.97
CA ASP A 166 27.31 -1.53 30.89
C ASP A 166 28.07 -2.84 31.24
N VAL A 167 28.98 -2.82 32.22
CA VAL A 167 29.67 -3.99 32.80
C VAL A 167 30.12 -3.68 34.23
N ILE A 168 29.81 -4.53 35.22
CA ILE A 168 30.46 -4.50 36.55
C ILE A 168 31.42 -5.69 36.64
N ASN A 169 32.71 -5.44 36.43
CA ASN A 169 33.77 -6.41 36.64
C ASN A 169 34.37 -6.27 38.04
N PHE A 170 34.22 -7.26 38.90
CA PHE A 170 35.22 -7.56 39.91
C PHE A 170 36.21 -8.56 39.26
N THR A 171 37.53 -8.47 39.49
CA THR A 171 38.53 -9.25 38.74
C THR A 171 39.54 -9.96 39.63
N VAL A 172 39.59 -11.30 39.52
CA VAL A 172 40.82 -12.08 39.35
C VAL A 172 40.54 -13.17 38.31
N LYS A 173 41.35 -13.22 37.24
CA LYS A 173 41.29 -14.12 36.06
C LYS A 173 41.87 -15.52 36.36
N GLU A 174 41.61 -16.61 35.62
CA GLU A 174 40.93 -16.86 34.33
C GLU A 174 40.56 -18.36 34.25
N ASP A 175 39.38 -18.69 33.71
CA ASP A 175 39.16 -19.83 32.81
C ASP A 175 38.00 -19.41 31.90
N GLY A 176 38.35 -18.99 30.69
CA GLY A 176 37.55 -18.09 29.86
C GLY A 176 36.72 -18.77 28.78
N GLU A 177 35.49 -18.28 28.61
CA GLU A 177 34.71 -18.45 27.40
C GLU A 177 35.20 -17.40 26.38
N TYR A 178 35.94 -17.83 25.36
CA TYR A 178 36.53 -16.92 24.37
C TYR A 178 35.48 -16.58 23.30
N GLY A 179 35.24 -15.28 23.12
CA GLY A 179 34.53 -14.78 21.96
C GLY A 179 35.37 -14.95 20.69
N VAL A 180 34.74 -15.40 19.60
CA VAL A 180 35.37 -15.52 18.28
C VAL A 180 34.73 -14.48 17.36
N LEU A 181 35.54 -13.59 16.81
CA LEU A 181 35.11 -12.62 15.82
C LEU A 181 34.88 -13.30 14.46
N PRO A 182 33.83 -12.92 13.71
CA PRO A 182 33.56 -13.53 12.42
C PRO A 182 34.53 -13.06 11.32
N ASP A 183 34.76 -13.92 10.33
CA ASP A 183 35.33 -13.52 9.04
C ASP A 183 34.23 -12.96 8.13
N LEU A 184 34.45 -11.75 7.61
CA LEU A 184 33.48 -11.00 6.80
C LEU A 184 33.83 -10.99 5.32
N HIS A 185 32.82 -11.17 4.47
CA HIS A 185 32.92 -10.88 3.05
C HIS A 185 31.61 -10.37 2.46
N ILE A 186 31.74 -9.48 1.47
CA ILE A 186 30.62 -8.99 0.67
C ILE A 186 30.61 -9.71 -0.68
N SER A 187 29.42 -10.02 -1.17
CA SER A 187 29.18 -10.49 -2.53
C SER A 187 28.07 -9.67 -3.20
N VAL A 188 28.16 -9.52 -4.52
CA VAL A 188 27.12 -8.89 -5.34
C VAL A 188 26.74 -9.86 -6.43
N ASN A 189 25.44 -10.08 -6.60
CA ASN A 189 24.91 -11.05 -7.56
C ASN A 189 25.50 -12.47 -7.43
N GLY A 190 25.91 -12.85 -6.21
CA GLY A 190 26.50 -14.16 -5.90
C GLY A 190 28.01 -14.27 -6.07
N GLU A 191 28.70 -13.21 -6.53
CA GLU A 191 30.15 -13.20 -6.68
C GLU A 191 30.83 -12.45 -5.52
N ARG A 192 31.81 -13.08 -4.86
CA ARG A 192 32.57 -12.47 -3.76
C ARG A 192 33.42 -11.33 -4.28
N ILE A 193 33.28 -10.16 -3.66
CA ILE A 193 34.05 -8.97 -4.03
C ILE A 193 35.18 -8.77 -3.04
N ALA A 194 36.41 -8.70 -3.55
CA ALA A 194 37.57 -8.32 -2.76
C ALA A 194 37.94 -6.83 -2.91
N ASN A 195 37.52 -6.18 -4.00
CA ASN A 195 38.00 -4.86 -4.41
C ASN A 195 36.84 -3.96 -4.90
N ASN A 196 37.15 -2.96 -5.73
CA ASN A 196 36.16 -2.07 -6.32
C ASN A 196 35.23 -2.79 -7.31
N ILE A 197 33.98 -2.35 -7.41
CA ILE A 197 32.98 -2.85 -8.36
C ILE A 197 32.42 -1.72 -9.25
N THR A 198 32.06 -2.04 -10.49
CA THR A 198 31.32 -1.15 -11.38
C THR A 198 29.84 -1.54 -11.41
N LEU A 199 28.96 -0.58 -11.19
CA LEU A 199 27.51 -0.76 -11.14
C LEU A 199 26.83 0.11 -12.21
N LEU A 200 25.65 -0.29 -12.65
CA LEU A 200 24.82 0.59 -13.48
C LEU A 200 24.14 1.64 -12.58
N ALA A 201 24.22 2.90 -12.98
CA ALA A 201 23.54 3.99 -12.29
C ALA A 201 22.02 3.74 -12.26
N GLU A 202 21.37 4.08 -11.14
CA GLU A 202 19.93 3.88 -10.94
C GLU A 202 19.44 2.43 -11.06
N GLN A 203 20.31 1.43 -11.10
CA GLN A 203 19.90 0.03 -11.02
C GLN A 203 19.81 -0.40 -9.55
N LEU A 204 18.75 -1.13 -9.20
CA LEU A 204 18.65 -1.80 -7.90
C LEU A 204 19.61 -3.00 -7.86
N VAL A 205 20.58 -2.97 -6.94
CA VAL A 205 21.63 -3.98 -6.79
C VAL A 205 21.48 -4.69 -5.44
N ARG A 206 21.64 -6.02 -5.43
CA ARG A 206 21.63 -6.82 -4.21
C ARG A 206 23.05 -7.06 -3.70
N PHE A 207 23.35 -6.52 -2.53
CA PHE A 207 24.56 -6.81 -1.78
C PHE A 207 24.25 -7.86 -0.72
N VAL A 208 25.18 -8.80 -0.51
CA VAL A 208 25.07 -9.84 0.51
C VAL A 208 26.36 -9.84 1.32
N CYS A 209 26.24 -9.68 2.63
CA CYS A 209 27.34 -9.82 3.57
C CYS A 209 27.20 -11.15 4.32
N ASN A 210 28.32 -11.84 4.48
CA ASN A 210 28.39 -13.10 5.19
C ASN A 210 29.46 -13.00 6.27
N ALA A 211 29.03 -13.17 7.52
CA ALA A 211 29.83 -13.18 8.72
C ALA A 211 29.93 -14.62 9.22
N SER A 212 31.13 -15.20 9.13
CA SER A 212 31.30 -16.64 9.34
C SER A 212 32.09 -16.97 10.61
N ALA A 213 31.71 -18.06 11.28
CA ALA A 213 32.37 -18.58 12.48
C ALA A 213 32.44 -17.61 13.68
N SER A 214 31.36 -16.88 13.94
CA SER A 214 31.24 -16.04 15.16
C SER A 214 30.88 -16.86 16.41
N ARG A 215 31.38 -16.45 17.58
CA ARG A 215 30.90 -16.90 18.89
C ARG A 215 30.90 -15.72 19.87
N PRO A 216 29.76 -15.32 20.43
CA PRO A 216 28.40 -15.76 20.12
C PRO A 216 27.96 -15.24 18.74
N LYS A 217 26.68 -15.44 18.40
CA LYS A 217 26.06 -14.92 17.19
C LYS A 217 26.34 -13.43 16.99
N SER A 218 26.69 -13.03 15.78
CA SER A 218 26.89 -11.63 15.41
C SER A 218 25.70 -11.01 14.67
N TYR A 219 25.55 -9.70 14.79
CA TYR A 219 24.55 -8.90 14.06
C TYR A 219 25.23 -8.07 12.96
N ILE A 220 24.62 -8.02 11.78
CA ILE A 220 25.16 -7.26 10.64
C ILE A 220 24.47 -5.90 10.51
N LEU A 221 25.29 -4.85 10.40
CA LEU A 221 24.91 -3.47 10.13
C LEU A 221 25.42 -3.06 8.75
N TRP A 222 24.62 -2.29 8.02
CA TRP A 222 24.97 -1.78 6.70
C TRP A 222 25.14 -0.26 6.72
N TYR A 223 26.18 0.22 6.04
CA TYR A 223 26.41 1.64 5.83
C TYR A 223 26.63 1.93 4.35
N VAL A 224 26.07 3.04 3.88
CA VAL A 224 26.32 3.60 2.55
C VAL A 224 26.98 4.95 2.74
N ASN A 225 28.19 5.14 2.18
CA ASN A 225 28.98 6.36 2.35
C ASN A 225 29.15 6.76 3.85
N ASN A 226 29.43 5.78 4.71
CA ASN A 226 29.54 5.93 6.17
C ASN A 226 28.25 6.40 6.89
N MET A 227 27.09 6.39 6.23
CA MET A 227 25.79 6.64 6.86
C MET A 227 25.01 5.33 7.03
N PRO A 228 24.33 5.10 8.16
CA PRO A 228 23.54 3.88 8.39
C PRO A 228 22.48 3.70 7.30
N MET A 229 22.28 2.47 6.82
CA MET A 229 21.41 2.22 5.68
C MET A 229 19.91 2.52 5.95
N GLU A 230 19.50 2.51 7.21
CA GLU A 230 18.14 2.88 7.66
C GLU A 230 17.75 4.31 7.28
N THR A 231 18.72 5.18 6.96
CA THR A 231 18.45 6.56 6.51
C THR A 231 18.05 6.66 5.04
N PHE A 232 18.06 5.56 4.28
CA PHE A 232 17.80 5.57 2.83
C PHE A 232 16.45 4.92 2.48
N GLU A 233 15.56 5.70 1.86
CA GLU A 233 14.27 5.21 1.34
C GLU A 233 14.45 4.13 0.26
N GLY A 234 13.59 3.10 0.28
CA GLY A 234 13.56 2.03 -0.73
C GLY A 234 14.56 0.89 -0.51
N THR A 235 15.15 0.80 0.69
CA THR A 235 16.06 -0.29 1.05
C THR A 235 15.30 -1.41 1.76
N ASN A 236 15.54 -2.67 1.37
CA ASN A 236 14.99 -3.85 2.04
C ASN A 236 16.16 -4.68 2.58
N LYS A 237 16.15 -4.96 3.89
CA LYS A 237 17.13 -5.79 4.59
C LYS A 237 16.52 -7.16 4.89
N SER A 238 17.31 -8.22 4.75
CA SER A 238 16.95 -9.56 5.23
C SER A 238 18.14 -10.21 5.92
N ASP A 239 17.95 -10.67 7.16
CA ASP A 239 18.99 -11.35 7.95
C ASP A 239 18.61 -12.81 8.17
N CYS A 240 19.58 -13.71 8.06
CA CYS A 240 19.45 -15.15 8.31
C CYS A 240 20.66 -15.64 9.11
N TYR A 241 20.47 -16.69 9.90
CA TYR A 241 21.51 -17.24 10.78
C TYR A 241 21.50 -18.76 10.74
N PHE A 242 22.69 -19.34 10.79
CA PHE A 242 22.93 -20.78 10.78
C PHE A 242 23.92 -21.13 11.89
N GLU A 243 23.54 -22.04 12.76
CA GLU A 243 24.45 -22.62 13.76
C GLU A 243 25.30 -23.71 13.10
N ARG A 244 26.61 -23.68 13.36
CA ARG A 244 27.56 -24.74 13.01
C ARG A 244 27.83 -25.63 14.24
N ASP A 245 28.56 -26.71 14.00
CA ASP A 245 29.17 -27.50 15.07
C ASP A 245 30.01 -26.61 16.01
N GLU A 246 30.10 -27.03 17.28
CA GLU A 246 30.90 -26.37 18.32
C GLU A 246 30.39 -24.96 18.74
N GLY A 247 29.12 -24.63 18.48
CA GLY A 247 28.53 -23.35 18.93
C GLY A 247 29.12 -22.13 18.21
N LEU A 248 29.53 -22.30 16.95
CA LEU A 248 29.87 -21.19 16.05
C LEU A 248 28.65 -20.83 15.20
N TYR A 249 28.54 -19.56 14.81
CA TYR A 249 27.42 -19.04 14.03
C TYR A 249 27.88 -18.38 12.75
N ASP A 250 27.15 -18.67 11.67
CA ASP A 250 27.21 -17.93 10.41
C ASP A 250 25.98 -17.03 10.28
N THR A 251 26.21 -15.74 10.07
CA THR A 251 25.16 -14.73 9.85
C THR A 251 25.25 -14.23 8.41
N VAL A 252 24.14 -14.27 7.69
CA VAL A 252 24.03 -13.74 6.32
C VAL A 252 23.02 -12.60 6.32
N SER A 253 23.44 -11.44 5.81
CA SER A 253 22.57 -10.28 5.62
C SER A 253 22.58 -9.87 4.15
N ALA A 254 21.41 -9.54 3.61
CA ALA A 254 21.30 -9.01 2.26
C ALA A 254 20.57 -7.68 2.25
N VAL A 255 21.01 -6.78 1.38
CA VAL A 255 20.39 -5.48 1.20
C VAL A 255 20.29 -5.10 -0.27
N TRP A 256 19.17 -4.47 -0.62
CA TRP A 256 18.93 -3.90 -1.94
C TRP A 256 19.22 -2.40 -1.91
N TYR A 257 20.10 -1.93 -2.80
CA TYR A 257 20.51 -0.54 -2.89
C TYR A 257 20.50 -0.06 -4.34
N GLN A 258 19.98 1.14 -4.57
CA GLN A 258 19.99 1.82 -5.87
C GLN A 258 20.96 3.01 -5.82
N PRO A 259 22.16 2.90 -6.42
CA PRO A 259 23.15 3.96 -6.39
C PRO A 259 22.66 5.24 -7.08
N LYS A 260 22.67 6.36 -6.36
CA LYS A 260 22.37 7.71 -6.90
C LYS A 260 23.61 8.51 -7.28
N GLU A 261 24.77 8.14 -6.73
CA GLU A 261 26.04 8.86 -6.91
C GLU A 261 26.97 8.12 -7.89
N TYR A 262 27.87 8.87 -8.53
CA TYR A 262 28.89 8.34 -9.45
C TYR A 262 29.91 7.42 -8.77
N THR A 263 30.24 7.71 -7.51
CA THR A 263 31.17 6.92 -6.71
C THR A 263 30.71 6.88 -5.28
N GLY A 264 30.88 5.74 -4.61
CA GLY A 264 30.55 5.62 -3.20
C GLY A 264 31.16 4.38 -2.57
N SER A 265 30.79 4.12 -1.32
CA SER A 265 31.17 2.92 -0.59
C SER A 265 29.96 2.26 0.05
N ILE A 266 29.98 0.94 0.08
CA ILE A 266 29.10 0.14 0.92
C ILE A 266 29.95 -0.59 1.95
N THR A 267 29.52 -0.54 3.21
CA THR A 267 30.21 -1.19 4.33
C THR A 267 29.26 -2.15 4.98
N CYS A 268 29.75 -3.37 5.22
CA CYS A 268 29.13 -4.31 6.13
C CYS A 268 29.95 -4.36 7.41
N ALA A 269 29.30 -4.11 8.54
CA ALA A 269 29.89 -4.22 9.86
C ALA A 269 29.22 -5.35 10.63
N SER A 270 30.00 -6.13 11.36
CA SER A 270 29.51 -7.20 12.22
C SER A 270 29.82 -6.89 13.67
N HIS A 271 28.79 -6.86 14.51
CA HIS A 271 28.89 -6.60 15.93
C HIS A 271 28.68 -7.89 16.72
N VAL A 272 29.62 -8.21 17.62
CA VAL A 272 29.53 -9.35 18.55
C VAL A 272 29.37 -8.80 19.97
N GLU A 273 28.19 -9.00 20.55
CA GLU A 273 27.74 -8.36 21.80
C GLU A 273 28.67 -8.63 22.99
N LEU A 274 29.21 -9.85 23.12
CA LEU A 274 30.12 -10.21 24.22
C LEU A 274 31.52 -9.59 24.10
N ILE A 275 31.97 -9.24 22.89
CA ILE A 275 33.34 -8.74 22.65
C ILE A 275 33.34 -7.21 22.60
N GLY A 276 32.22 -6.59 22.21
CA GLY A 276 32.11 -5.14 22.03
C GLY A 276 32.93 -4.61 20.85
N GLU A 277 33.58 -5.48 20.07
CA GLU A 277 34.36 -5.14 18.90
C GLU A 277 33.50 -5.25 17.63
N ILE A 278 33.76 -4.35 16.69
CA ILE A 278 33.08 -4.31 15.39
C ILE A 278 34.12 -4.66 14.32
N VAL A 279 33.83 -5.70 13.54
CA VAL A 279 34.62 -6.04 12.36
C VAL A 279 33.92 -5.45 11.15
N GLU A 280 34.66 -4.80 10.25
CA GLU A 280 34.07 -4.13 9.08
C GLU A 280 34.75 -4.57 7.79
N VAL A 281 33.96 -4.63 6.71
CA VAL A 281 34.44 -4.82 5.34
C VAL A 281 33.83 -3.75 4.44
N HIS A 282 34.68 -3.06 3.68
CA HIS A 282 34.30 -1.94 2.81
C HIS A 282 34.50 -2.29 1.34
N VAL A 283 33.50 -2.01 0.51
CA VAL A 283 33.56 -2.13 -0.94
C VAL A 283 33.28 -0.77 -1.57
N LYS A 284 34.20 -0.29 -2.41
CA LYS A 284 33.98 0.91 -3.22
C LYS A 284 33.26 0.55 -4.51
N TYR A 285 32.28 1.36 -4.90
CA TYR A 285 31.60 1.21 -6.17
C TYR A 285 31.76 2.45 -7.06
N PHE A 286 31.73 2.22 -8.37
CA PHE A 286 31.69 3.24 -9.42
C PHE A 286 30.45 2.99 -10.27
N THR A 287 29.60 4.00 -10.45
CA THR A 287 28.43 3.86 -11.33
C THR A 287 28.75 4.37 -12.72
N TYR A 288 28.17 3.72 -13.73
CA TYR A 288 28.16 4.23 -15.09
C TYR A 288 26.73 4.30 -15.61
N VAL A 289 26.44 5.35 -16.36
CA VAL A 289 25.18 5.46 -17.10
C VAL A 289 25.37 4.65 -18.37
N LYS A 290 24.58 3.59 -18.58
CA LYS A 290 24.53 2.93 -19.88
C LYS A 290 24.02 3.96 -20.88
N ASP A 291 24.83 4.38 -21.85
CA ASP A 291 24.39 5.29 -22.90
C ASP A 291 23.28 4.63 -23.72
N ILE A 292 22.02 4.90 -23.37
CA ILE A 292 20.82 4.39 -24.06
C ILE A 292 20.70 5.02 -25.47
N SER A 293 21.48 6.07 -25.76
CA SER A 293 21.42 6.82 -27.03
C SER A 293 21.68 5.95 -28.26
N ALA A 294 22.52 4.92 -28.16
CA ALA A 294 22.82 4.03 -29.29
C ALA A 294 21.72 2.97 -29.54
N GLU A 295 20.96 2.58 -28.51
CA GLU A 295 19.98 1.48 -28.60
C GLU A 295 18.55 2.00 -28.89
N HIS A 296 18.17 3.15 -28.32
CA HIS A 296 16.84 3.76 -28.56
C HIS A 296 16.67 4.42 -29.93
N GLN A 297 17.76 4.85 -30.58
CA GLN A 297 17.68 5.45 -31.92
C GLN A 297 17.13 4.44 -32.94
N TYR A 298 17.30 3.14 -32.71
CA TYR A 298 16.83 2.08 -33.59
C TYR A 298 15.32 1.80 -33.44
N ASP A 299 14.76 1.90 -32.23
CA ASP A 299 13.35 1.62 -31.99
C ASP A 299 12.42 2.81 -32.30
N ILE A 300 12.90 4.04 -32.11
CA ILE A 300 12.13 5.23 -32.54
C ILE A 300 11.90 5.20 -34.05
N TRP A 301 12.91 4.81 -34.84
CA TRP A 301 12.76 4.68 -36.30
C TRP A 301 11.77 3.59 -36.70
N LYS A 302 11.72 2.46 -36.00
CA LYS A 302 10.69 1.42 -36.24
C LYS A 302 9.28 1.94 -35.96
N ILE A 303 9.08 2.67 -34.84
CA ILE A 303 7.78 3.24 -34.50
C ILE A 303 7.35 4.26 -35.56
N VAL A 304 8.26 5.14 -35.99
CA VAL A 304 7.98 6.11 -37.07
C VAL A 304 7.61 5.40 -38.36
N CYS A 305 8.32 4.32 -38.73
CA CYS A 305 7.96 3.51 -39.91
C CYS A 305 6.58 2.86 -39.78
N VAL A 306 6.24 2.28 -38.62
CA VAL A 306 4.93 1.65 -38.39
C VAL A 306 3.80 2.68 -38.46
N MET A 307 3.98 3.84 -37.85
CA MET A 307 3.01 4.93 -37.90
C MET A 307 2.81 5.46 -39.31
N PHE A 308 3.88 5.57 -40.10
CA PHE A 308 3.80 5.97 -41.49
C PHE A 308 3.02 4.95 -42.34
N VAL A 309 3.31 3.65 -42.18
CA VAL A 309 2.58 2.58 -42.87
C VAL A 309 1.10 2.54 -42.48
N LEU A 310 0.78 2.68 -41.19
CA LEU A 310 -0.60 2.77 -40.72
C LEU A 310 -1.33 3.98 -41.32
N SER A 311 -0.66 5.14 -41.42
CA SER A 311 -1.27 6.33 -42.04
C SER A 311 -1.62 6.11 -43.51
N LEU A 312 -0.78 5.37 -44.25
CA LEU A 312 -1.00 5.02 -45.66
C LEU A 312 -2.14 4.03 -45.85
N ILE A 313 -2.45 3.21 -44.83
CA ILE A 313 -3.56 2.24 -44.88
C ILE A 313 -4.87 2.89 -44.42
N VAL A 314 -4.84 3.69 -43.36
CA VAL A 314 -6.05 4.27 -42.74
C VAL A 314 -6.64 5.39 -43.60
N ALA A 315 -5.82 6.23 -44.23
CA ALA A 315 -6.29 7.32 -45.08
C ALA A 315 -7.14 6.85 -46.29
N PRO A 316 -6.76 5.83 -47.08
CA PRO A 316 -7.62 5.33 -48.16
C PRO A 316 -8.84 4.57 -47.62
N LEU A 317 -8.72 3.88 -46.48
CA LEU A 317 -9.85 3.17 -45.87
C LEU A 317 -10.93 4.13 -45.38
N SER A 318 -10.55 5.24 -44.75
CA SER A 318 -11.49 6.28 -44.30
C SER A 318 -12.18 6.96 -45.48
N LEU A 319 -11.46 7.20 -46.58
CA LEU A 319 -12.03 7.71 -47.83
C LEU A 319 -13.04 6.74 -48.45
N PHE A 320 -12.76 5.44 -48.39
CA PHE A 320 -13.64 4.39 -48.89
C PHE A 320 -14.94 4.29 -48.06
N ILE A 321 -14.82 4.36 -46.72
CA ILE A 321 -15.96 4.36 -45.80
C ILE A 321 -16.83 5.61 -46.00
N ALA A 322 -16.21 6.79 -46.14
CA ALA A 322 -16.94 8.04 -46.41
C ALA A 322 -17.73 7.96 -47.72
N LYS A 323 -17.15 7.37 -48.77
CA LYS A 323 -17.85 7.16 -50.05
C LYS A 323 -19.05 6.21 -49.91
N LYS A 324 -18.90 5.11 -49.17
CA LYS A 324 -19.98 4.15 -48.88
C LYS A 324 -21.13 4.78 -48.08
N LEU A 325 -20.84 5.65 -47.11
CA LEU A 325 -21.86 6.32 -46.30
C LEU A 325 -22.64 7.40 -47.08
N CYS A 326 -21.99 8.07 -48.04
CA CYS A 326 -22.67 8.98 -48.96
C CYS A 326 -23.64 8.24 -49.90
N ASP A 327 -23.30 7.03 -50.37
CA ASP A 327 -24.20 6.26 -51.23
C ASP A 327 -25.43 5.70 -50.48
N VAL A 328 -25.35 5.53 -49.15
CA VAL A 328 -26.46 5.01 -48.34
C VAL A 328 -27.51 6.08 -48.00
N THR A 329 -27.18 7.37 -48.09
CA THR A 329 -28.12 8.47 -47.74
C THR A 329 -29.00 8.95 -48.91
N VAL A 330 -28.90 8.35 -50.10
CA VAL A 330 -29.79 8.63 -51.25
C VAL A 330 -30.72 7.46 -51.54
N ASN A 331 -31.29 6.87 -50.48
CA ASN A 331 -32.49 6.05 -50.61
C ASN A 331 -33.48 6.40 -49.50
N ARG A 332 -33.86 7.68 -49.41
CA ARG A 332 -35.08 8.07 -48.69
C ARG A 332 -36.27 7.49 -49.46
N GLU A 333 -36.83 6.41 -48.92
CA GLU A 333 -38.16 5.94 -49.30
C GLU A 333 -39.12 7.15 -49.34
N LYS A 334 -39.87 7.24 -50.44
CA LYS A 334 -40.85 8.30 -50.67
C LYS A 334 -41.86 8.31 -49.54
N ILE A 335 -41.72 9.23 -48.60
CA ILE A 335 -42.80 9.60 -47.70
C ILE A 335 -43.95 10.10 -48.58
N HIS A 336 -45.03 9.33 -48.64
CA HIS A 336 -46.25 9.68 -49.38
C HIS A 336 -46.99 10.80 -48.63
N TRP A 337 -46.53 12.03 -48.83
CA TRP A 337 -47.09 13.25 -48.25
C TRP A 337 -48.60 13.38 -48.46
N ASP A 338 -49.12 12.85 -49.56
CA ASP A 338 -50.55 12.89 -49.89
C ASP A 338 -51.42 12.14 -48.88
N ASN A 339 -50.94 11.00 -48.35
CA ASN A 339 -51.67 10.23 -47.34
C ASN A 339 -51.65 10.92 -45.96
N PHE A 340 -50.57 11.63 -45.65
CA PHE A 340 -50.46 12.38 -44.41
C PHE A 340 -51.37 13.62 -44.42
N VAL A 341 -51.35 14.39 -45.51
CA VAL A 341 -52.22 15.57 -45.68
C VAL A 341 -53.70 15.18 -45.63
N LYS A 342 -54.08 14.04 -46.24
CA LYS A 342 -55.46 13.55 -46.23
C LYS A 342 -55.95 13.21 -44.82
N ARG A 343 -55.11 12.59 -43.98
CA ARG A 343 -55.47 12.29 -42.58
C ARG A 343 -55.57 13.52 -41.70
N VAL A 344 -54.76 14.56 -41.95
CA VAL A 344 -54.87 15.84 -41.25
C VAL A 344 -56.18 16.57 -41.61
N GLN A 345 -56.66 16.41 -42.84
CA GLN A 345 -57.95 16.98 -43.28
C GLN A 345 -59.17 16.20 -42.77
N ASP A 346 -59.04 14.91 -42.47
CA ASP A 346 -60.12 14.07 -41.92
C ASP A 346 -60.33 14.25 -40.40
N ILE A 347 -59.59 15.13 -39.74
CA ILE A 347 -59.79 15.43 -38.31
C ILE A 347 -61.17 16.11 -38.14
N PRO A 348 -62.10 15.50 -37.38
CA PRO A 348 -63.45 16.04 -37.22
C PRO A 348 -63.37 17.45 -36.62
N HIS A 349 -64.17 18.36 -37.18
CA HIS A 349 -64.25 19.76 -36.75
C HIS A 349 -64.69 19.85 -35.28
N HIS A 350 -63.72 19.80 -34.37
CA HIS A 350 -63.93 20.25 -33.00
C HIS A 350 -64.07 21.77 -33.04
N ASN A 351 -65.17 22.28 -32.49
CA ASN A 351 -65.68 23.66 -32.62
C ASN A 351 -64.73 24.80 -32.20
N ASN A 352 -63.49 24.50 -31.80
CA ASN A 352 -62.52 25.47 -31.27
C ASN A 352 -61.18 25.51 -32.03
N LEU A 353 -60.98 24.67 -33.06
CA LEU A 353 -59.77 24.66 -33.88
C LEU A 353 -59.98 25.52 -35.13
N VAL A 354 -59.30 26.66 -35.20
CA VAL A 354 -59.53 27.67 -36.25
C VAL A 354 -58.52 27.56 -37.39
N LYS A 355 -57.28 27.17 -37.09
CA LYS A 355 -56.18 27.14 -38.07
C LYS A 355 -54.99 26.30 -37.56
N LEU A 356 -54.37 25.53 -38.46
CA LEU A 356 -53.10 24.83 -38.24
C LEU A 356 -51.98 25.66 -38.88
N GLU A 357 -50.98 26.08 -38.10
CA GLU A 357 -49.94 27.01 -38.61
C GLU A 357 -48.64 26.32 -39.06
N GLY A 358 -48.31 25.13 -38.56
CA GLY A 358 -47.12 24.40 -39.00
C GLY A 358 -46.79 23.17 -38.16
N ILE A 359 -45.90 22.32 -38.68
CA ILE A 359 -45.36 21.13 -38.01
C ILE A 359 -43.83 21.19 -38.15
N CYS A 360 -43.10 21.01 -37.04
CA CYS A 360 -41.64 21.03 -37.04
C CYS A 360 -41.07 19.60 -37.01
N ILE A 361 -40.43 19.16 -38.09
CA ILE A 361 -40.09 17.73 -38.33
C ILE A 361 -38.75 17.32 -37.68
N ASN A 362 -38.01 18.27 -37.09
CA ASN A 362 -36.64 18.03 -36.59
C ASN A 362 -36.54 17.94 -35.05
N GLN A 363 -37.66 17.75 -34.34
CA GLN A 363 -37.67 17.59 -32.87
C GLN A 363 -38.55 16.40 -32.49
N ASP A 364 -38.11 15.62 -31.49
CA ASP A 364 -38.85 14.48 -30.94
C ASP A 364 -39.09 14.74 -29.44
N PRO A 365 -40.34 14.87 -28.97
CA PRO A 365 -41.61 14.74 -29.71
C PRO A 365 -41.93 15.95 -30.61
N ILE A 366 -42.59 15.69 -31.74
CA ILE A 366 -42.96 16.70 -32.76
C ILE A 366 -44.01 17.67 -32.18
N PRO A 367 -43.68 18.96 -32.02
CA PRO A 367 -44.64 19.93 -31.51
C PRO A 367 -45.63 20.36 -32.62
N VAL A 368 -46.92 20.41 -32.27
CA VAL A 368 -47.99 20.95 -33.12
C VAL A 368 -48.48 22.27 -32.55
N PHE A 369 -48.47 23.33 -33.35
CA PHE A 369 -48.91 24.67 -32.95
C PHE A 369 -50.36 24.91 -33.40
N LEU A 370 -51.25 25.22 -32.44
CA LEU A 370 -52.68 25.46 -32.67
C LEU A 370 -53.09 26.87 -32.19
N GLU A 371 -53.83 27.60 -33.01
CA GLU A 371 -54.35 28.93 -32.66
C GLU A 371 -55.83 28.88 -32.21
N SER A 372 -56.13 29.53 -31.08
CA SER A 372 -57.46 29.56 -30.46
C SER A 372 -58.23 30.83 -30.79
N ARG A 373 -59.56 30.71 -31.01
CA ARG A 373 -60.44 31.79 -31.48
C ARG A 373 -60.55 33.02 -30.55
N ASN A 374 -60.10 32.90 -29.30
CA ASN A 374 -60.27 33.95 -28.27
C ASN A 374 -59.00 34.78 -28.00
N GLY A 375 -57.96 34.69 -28.83
CA GLY A 375 -56.79 35.58 -28.75
C GLY A 375 -55.98 35.51 -27.44
N ARG A 376 -56.18 34.47 -26.63
CA ARG A 376 -55.34 34.18 -25.46
C ARG A 376 -54.39 33.02 -25.82
N PRO A 377 -53.07 33.18 -25.67
CA PRO A 377 -52.14 32.08 -25.89
C PRO A 377 -52.44 30.95 -24.90
N PHE A 378 -52.52 29.71 -25.40
CA PHE A 378 -52.54 28.54 -24.53
C PHE A 378 -51.20 28.48 -23.79
N SER A 379 -51.21 28.67 -22.47
CA SER A 379 -50.05 28.34 -21.64
C SER A 379 -49.76 26.85 -21.79
N ASN A 380 -48.50 26.50 -22.07
CA ASN A 380 -48.00 25.12 -22.26
C ASN A 380 -48.75 24.09 -21.41
N ILE A 381 -49.64 23.34 -22.03
CA ILE A 381 -50.20 22.12 -21.47
C ILE A 381 -49.32 21.00 -22.02
N SER A 382 -48.24 20.66 -21.32
CA SER A 382 -47.54 19.40 -21.53
C SER A 382 -48.36 18.28 -20.89
N HIS A 383 -49.40 17.83 -21.58
CA HIS A 383 -49.96 16.52 -21.27
C HIS A 383 -49.05 15.47 -21.88
N GLU A 384 -48.30 14.75 -21.05
CA GLU A 384 -47.69 13.48 -21.42
C GLU A 384 -48.81 12.53 -21.87
N TRP A 385 -48.82 12.22 -23.17
CA TRP A 385 -49.55 11.07 -23.68
C TRP A 385 -48.67 9.84 -23.42
N PRO A 386 -49.18 8.77 -22.79
CA PRO A 386 -48.41 7.55 -22.61
C PRO A 386 -48.09 6.96 -23.99
N ALA A 387 -46.80 6.69 -24.24
CA ALA A 387 -46.21 6.23 -25.50
C ALA A 387 -46.64 4.82 -25.96
N ASN A 388 -47.75 4.29 -25.44
CA ASN A 388 -48.17 2.92 -25.63
C ASN A 388 -49.50 2.85 -26.40
N HIS A 389 -49.54 3.39 -27.62
CA HIS A 389 -50.50 2.95 -28.64
C HIS A 389 -50.16 3.56 -30.00
N LEU A 390 -49.13 3.01 -30.65
CA LEU A 390 -48.89 3.16 -32.09
C LEU A 390 -48.09 1.94 -32.56
N GLU A 391 -48.75 0.78 -32.61
CA GLU A 391 -48.29 -0.30 -33.49
C GLU A 391 -48.61 0.12 -34.93
N LEU A 392 -47.55 0.40 -35.69
CA LEU A 392 -47.61 0.48 -37.14
C LEU A 392 -47.82 -0.92 -37.69
N LYS A 393 -48.95 -1.11 -38.39
CA LYS A 393 -49.10 -2.16 -39.40
C LYS A 393 -48.87 -1.57 -40.78
#